data_AF-A0A536A8Z9-F1
#
_entry.id   AF-A0A536A8Z9-F1
#
_cell.length_a   1.000
_cell.length_b   1.000
_cell.length_c   1.000
_cell.angle_alpha   90.00
_cell.angle_beta   90.00
_cell.angle_gamma   90.00
#
_symmetry.space_group_name_H-M   'P 1'
#
loop_
_entity.id
_entity.type
_entity.pdbx_description
1 polymer ?
#
loop_
_entity_poly.entity_id
_entity_poly.type
_entity_poly.pdbx_seq_one_letter_code
_entity_poly.pdbx_strand_id
1 'polypeptide(L)'
;MTLFRLALRLGGIGAIAAGVIGIAAAVAQPLAFAQLAGNTPAERALFAEQMEILARQLTYLLPLPHGLGTMAGWIEWRAIGALEVIFAFWAVMAGSGAGRGDEERGLVEHWLAQGVSRARYIAARIAAFALITTIVVTLTLAAAGVGSALGKEPVPASALALQGIALLGLVLCCYAIALFAAQLVTTRRGAVALGGGALLVLYLIAVVARTDGAESFRWVSPFWLYDQNHPLTNGGTLDGPKTVALYVSALIFTTVASAAFVQRDLGAPLLRRPARDTEPTTLPARDPFLRIPVLAVLDQQRMSLLAWTFVLPALAMFFLSFTRTLVDTMLATPSFRVYLERAGLGDYTSFIGVVWFGTLVLLLSIYAIVQTNGWAADDQEGRLEIIASQPVSRTRIVVERLSALLAGGAIIVAATAIALVIGAAATQIDLDTGRVALGSALALAVVFAFGGLGAAGVG
;
A
#
# COMPACT_ATOMS: atom_id res chain seq x y z
N MET A 1 -15.54 -14.28 26.37
CA MET A 1 -14.28 -13.77 25.75
C MET A 1 -14.27 -12.24 25.89
N THR A 2 -13.22 -11.59 26.38
CA THR A 2 -13.25 -10.12 26.55
C THR A 2 -13.12 -9.39 25.21
N LEU A 3 -13.82 -8.26 25.06
CA LEU A 3 -13.81 -7.41 23.86
C LEU A 3 -12.37 -7.10 23.38
N PHE A 4 -11.47 -6.80 24.32
CA PHE A 4 -10.06 -6.54 24.03
C PHE A 4 -9.33 -7.76 23.44
N ARG A 5 -9.58 -8.97 23.96
CA ARG A 5 -9.01 -10.21 23.39
C ARG A 5 -9.51 -10.48 21.98
N LEU A 6 -10.78 -10.18 21.68
CA LEU A 6 -11.29 -10.26 20.32
C LEU A 6 -10.59 -9.24 19.41
N ALA A 7 -10.45 -8.00 19.87
CA ALA A 7 -9.76 -6.95 19.12
C ALA A 7 -8.31 -7.34 18.79
N LEU A 8 -7.60 -7.98 19.74
CA LEU A 8 -6.27 -8.54 19.50
C LEU A 8 -6.27 -9.66 18.45
N ARG A 9 -7.24 -10.58 18.51
CA ARG A 9 -7.37 -11.67 17.52
C ARG A 9 -7.64 -11.14 16.12
N LEU A 10 -8.52 -10.15 15.98
CA LEU A 10 -8.84 -9.52 14.69
C LEU A 10 -7.63 -8.79 14.10
N GLY A 11 -6.75 -8.23 14.93
CA GLY A 11 -5.49 -7.60 14.50
C GLY A 11 -4.34 -8.58 14.24
N GLY A 12 -4.43 -9.81 14.76
CA GLY A 12 -3.31 -10.76 14.84
C GLY A 12 -2.73 -11.16 13.48
N ILE A 13 -3.56 -11.44 12.48
CA ILE A 13 -3.08 -11.85 11.15
C ILE A 13 -2.25 -10.74 10.50
N GLY A 14 -2.75 -9.49 10.55
CA GLY A 14 -2.02 -8.33 10.03
C GLY A 14 -0.72 -8.10 10.79
N ALA A 15 -0.74 -8.28 12.11
CA ALA A 15 0.45 -8.16 12.96
C ALA A 15 1.52 -9.20 12.62
N ILE A 16 1.12 -10.45 12.37
CA ILE A 16 2.05 -11.52 11.98
C ILE A 16 2.65 -11.19 10.61
N ALA A 17 1.84 -10.80 9.62
CA ALA A 17 2.33 -10.45 8.30
C ALA A 17 3.32 -9.27 8.33
N ALA A 18 2.94 -8.15 8.98
CA ALA A 18 3.79 -6.98 9.12
C ALA A 18 5.05 -7.28 9.95
N GLY A 19 4.90 -8.04 11.04
CA GLY A 19 6.00 -8.43 11.92
C GLY A 19 7.01 -9.35 11.25
N VAL A 20 6.56 -10.34 10.48
CA VAL A 20 7.45 -11.23 9.72
C VAL A 20 8.27 -10.44 8.70
N ILE A 21 7.63 -9.55 7.95
CA ILE A 21 8.33 -8.69 6.97
C ILE A 21 9.34 -7.78 7.68
N GLY A 22 8.91 -7.11 8.76
CA GLY A 22 9.76 -6.21 9.55
C GLY A 22 10.97 -6.92 10.14
N ILE A 23 10.75 -8.03 10.84
CA ILE A 23 11.81 -8.84 11.46
C ILE A 23 12.76 -9.41 10.40
N ALA A 24 12.23 -9.96 9.30
CA ALA A 24 13.07 -10.51 8.24
C ALA A 24 13.97 -9.43 7.61
N ALA A 25 13.41 -8.26 7.29
CA ALA A 25 14.20 -7.13 6.79
C ALA A 25 15.23 -6.64 7.82
N ALA A 26 14.82 -6.51 9.08
CA ALA A 26 15.66 -6.03 10.17
C ALA A 26 16.84 -6.98 10.50
N VAL A 27 16.71 -8.30 10.27
CA VAL A 27 17.84 -9.24 10.41
C VAL A 27 18.66 -9.32 9.13
N ALA A 28 18.02 -9.42 7.96
CA ALA A 28 18.70 -9.67 6.70
C ALA A 28 19.59 -8.50 6.27
N GLN A 29 19.14 -7.25 6.47
CA GLN A 29 19.87 -6.07 5.97
C GLN A 29 21.20 -5.81 6.72
N PRO A 30 21.29 -5.88 8.06
CA PRO A 30 22.57 -5.84 8.75
C PRO A 30 23.55 -6.92 8.31
N LEU A 31 23.06 -8.15 8.11
CA LEU A 31 23.90 -9.27 7.65
C LEU A 31 24.40 -9.04 6.22
N ALA A 32 23.56 -8.50 5.34
CA ALA A 32 23.95 -8.11 3.99
C ALA A 32 25.02 -7.01 4.02
N PHE A 33 24.87 -5.99 4.86
CA PHE A 33 25.88 -4.95 5.03
C PHE A 33 27.24 -5.52 5.47
N ALA A 34 27.24 -6.41 6.46
CA ALA A 34 28.47 -7.06 6.94
C ALA A 34 29.20 -7.87 5.85
N GLN A 35 28.49 -8.34 4.83
CA GLN A 35 29.06 -9.06 3.69
C GLN A 35 29.51 -8.14 2.55
N LEU A 36 28.82 -7.01 2.34
CA LEU A 36 28.98 -6.17 1.16
C LEU A 36 29.86 -4.93 1.38
N ALA A 37 29.86 -4.36 2.59
CA ALA A 37 30.46 -3.05 2.84
C ALA A 37 32.00 -3.05 2.92
N GLY A 38 32.62 -4.24 2.97
CA GLY A 38 34.07 -4.39 3.17
C GLY A 38 34.51 -4.23 4.63
N ASN A 39 35.75 -4.61 4.89
CA ASN A 39 36.32 -4.66 6.25
C ASN A 39 37.23 -3.46 6.55
N THR A 40 37.70 -2.76 5.52
CA THR A 40 38.56 -1.58 5.70
C THR A 40 37.78 -0.28 5.59
N PRO A 41 38.21 0.81 6.26
CA PRO A 41 37.56 2.12 6.13
C PRO A 41 37.52 2.64 4.68
N ALA A 42 38.53 2.34 3.87
CA ALA A 42 38.59 2.73 2.46
C ALA A 42 37.56 1.98 1.60
N GLU A 43 37.42 0.66 1.80
CA GLU A 43 36.38 -0.15 1.14
C GLU A 43 34.98 0.35 1.51
N ARG A 44 34.75 0.68 2.79
CA ARG A 44 33.47 1.19 3.28
C ARG A 44 33.13 2.56 2.73
N ALA A 45 34.11 3.45 2.57
CA ALA A 45 33.89 4.74 1.94
C ALA A 45 33.49 4.57 0.47
N LEU A 46 34.17 3.69 -0.27
CA LEU A 46 33.86 3.39 -1.65
C LEU A 46 32.47 2.72 -1.80
N PHE A 47 32.14 1.80 -0.90
CA PHE A 47 30.80 1.21 -0.83
C PHE A 47 29.73 2.27 -0.55
N ALA A 48 29.98 3.18 0.40
CA ALA A 48 29.05 4.25 0.73
C ALA A 48 28.79 5.17 -0.47
N GLU A 49 29.84 5.59 -1.19
CA GLU A 49 29.70 6.41 -2.39
C GLU A 49 28.88 5.70 -3.48
N GLN A 50 29.18 4.43 -3.75
CA GLN A 50 28.43 3.63 -4.74
C GLN A 50 26.95 3.47 -4.35
N MET A 51 26.70 3.18 -3.07
CA MET A 51 25.34 3.01 -2.59
C MET A 51 24.59 4.34 -2.48
N GLU A 52 25.27 5.46 -2.24
CA GLU A 52 24.64 6.77 -2.20
C GLU A 52 24.11 7.17 -3.59
N ILE A 53 24.87 6.87 -4.65
CA ILE A 53 24.44 7.06 -6.03
C ILE A 53 23.15 6.28 -6.29
N LEU A 54 23.08 5.00 -5.92
CA LEU A 54 21.86 4.21 -6.03
C LEU A 54 20.73 4.75 -5.12
N ALA A 55 21.05 5.13 -3.90
CA ALA A 55 20.07 5.53 -2.91
C ALA A 55 19.34 6.82 -3.30
N ARG A 56 20.04 7.76 -3.93
CA ARG A 56 19.45 8.98 -4.51
C ARG A 56 18.39 8.65 -5.56
N GLN A 57 18.57 7.56 -6.31
CA GLN A 57 17.59 7.12 -7.30
C GLN A 57 16.39 6.42 -6.67
N LEU A 58 16.59 5.79 -5.52
CA LEU A 58 15.53 5.12 -4.76
C LEU A 58 14.82 6.07 -3.78
N THR A 59 15.16 7.36 -3.76
CA THR A 59 14.62 8.35 -2.82
C THR A 59 13.10 8.56 -2.98
N TYR A 60 12.52 8.09 -4.08
CA TYR A 60 11.08 8.04 -4.29
C TYR A 60 10.35 6.98 -3.43
N LEU A 61 11.08 5.98 -2.94
CA LEU A 61 10.59 4.87 -2.12
C LEU A 61 11.25 4.81 -0.74
N LEU A 62 12.55 5.13 -0.68
CA LEU A 62 13.35 5.13 0.54
C LEU A 62 13.63 6.56 0.99
N PRO A 63 13.83 6.79 2.30
CA PRO A 63 14.24 8.10 2.80
C PRO A 63 15.62 8.49 2.25
N LEU A 64 15.99 9.76 2.46
CA LEU A 64 17.31 10.24 2.09
C LEU A 64 18.40 9.42 2.82
N PRO A 65 19.44 8.98 2.10
CA PRO A 65 20.49 8.17 2.69
C PRO A 65 21.37 9.00 3.62
N HIS A 66 21.64 8.49 4.82
CA HIS A 66 22.58 9.08 5.76
C HIS A 66 23.54 8.02 6.28
N GLY A 67 24.84 8.26 6.16
CA GLY A 67 25.87 7.41 6.76
C GLY A 67 25.87 5.96 6.24
N LEU A 68 25.68 5.74 4.94
CA LEU A 68 25.58 4.39 4.33
C LEU A 68 26.83 3.51 4.51
N GLY A 69 27.98 4.10 4.84
CA GLY A 69 29.20 3.37 5.18
C GLY A 69 29.23 2.79 6.60
N THR A 70 28.16 2.97 7.39
CA THR A 70 28.03 2.48 8.76
C THR A 70 26.87 1.51 8.88
N MET A 71 26.98 0.54 9.79
CA MET A 71 25.89 -0.43 10.04
C MET A 71 24.59 0.28 10.43
N ALA A 72 24.69 1.33 11.26
CA ALA A 72 23.54 2.05 11.78
C ALA A 72 22.81 2.85 10.68
N GLY A 73 23.54 3.59 9.84
CA GLY A 73 22.96 4.30 8.70
C GLY A 73 22.37 3.36 7.64
N TRP A 74 22.99 2.20 7.41
CA TRP A 74 22.44 1.16 6.54
C TRP A 74 21.11 0.60 7.06
N ILE A 75 21.03 0.32 8.36
CA ILE A 75 19.79 -0.14 8.99
C ILE A 75 18.69 0.90 8.86
N GLU A 76 18.99 2.17 9.16
CA GLU A 76 18.03 3.27 9.06
C GLU A 76 17.48 3.38 7.63
N TRP A 77 18.36 3.47 6.63
CA TRP A 77 17.98 3.66 5.24
C TRP A 77 17.32 2.42 4.62
N ARG A 78 17.93 1.25 4.74
CA ARG A 78 17.56 0.06 3.96
C ARG A 78 16.65 -0.92 4.70
N ALA A 79 16.85 -1.07 6.01
CA ALA A 79 16.07 -2.02 6.81
C ALA A 79 14.77 -1.39 7.30
N ILE A 80 14.84 -0.18 7.84
CA ILE A 80 13.71 0.51 8.47
C ILE A 80 13.02 1.45 7.48
N GLY A 81 13.76 2.14 6.61
CA GLY A 81 13.21 3.10 5.65
C GLY A 81 12.07 2.54 4.79
N ALA A 82 12.21 1.32 4.25
CA ALA A 82 11.13 0.69 3.47
C ALA A 82 9.89 0.31 4.31
N LEU A 83 10.04 0.15 5.63
CA LEU A 83 8.95 -0.31 6.51
C LEU A 83 7.89 0.77 6.73
N GLU A 84 8.21 2.05 6.50
CA GLU A 84 7.25 3.15 6.65
C GLU A 84 6.00 2.92 5.78
N VAL A 85 6.19 2.53 4.52
CA VAL A 85 5.11 2.27 3.56
C VAL A 85 4.38 0.97 3.91
N ILE A 86 5.12 -0.07 4.29
CA ILE A 86 4.54 -1.39 4.63
C ILE A 86 3.68 -1.29 5.88
N PHE A 87 4.14 -0.60 6.91
CA PHE A 87 3.39 -0.41 8.14
C PHE A 87 2.25 0.60 7.96
N ALA A 88 2.39 1.61 7.09
CA ALA A 88 1.26 2.47 6.71
C ALA A 88 0.16 1.66 6.01
N PHE A 89 0.52 0.77 5.08
CA PHE A 89 -0.45 -0.14 4.44
C PHE A 89 -1.14 -1.04 5.48
N TRP A 90 -0.38 -1.64 6.39
CA TRP A 90 -0.94 -2.42 7.50
C TRP A 90 -1.91 -1.59 8.36
N ALA A 91 -1.54 -0.35 8.68
CA ALA A 91 -2.37 0.58 9.44
C ALA A 91 -3.68 0.91 8.72
N VAL A 92 -3.67 1.08 7.39
CA VAL A 92 -4.90 1.27 6.58
C VAL A 92 -5.81 0.06 6.67
N MET A 93 -5.25 -1.15 6.52
CA MET A 93 -6.02 -2.38 6.60
C MET A 93 -6.62 -2.60 7.99
N ALA A 94 -5.88 -2.24 9.04
CA ALA A 94 -6.36 -2.31 10.41
C ALA A 94 -7.42 -1.23 10.73
N GLY A 95 -7.20 0.01 10.32
CA GLY A 95 -8.11 1.14 10.57
C GLY A 95 -9.44 1.00 9.82
N SER A 96 -9.40 0.63 8.54
CA SER A 96 -10.59 0.32 7.75
C SER A 96 -11.34 -0.91 8.28
N GLY A 97 -10.61 -1.93 8.77
CA GLY A 97 -11.17 -3.10 9.44
C GLY A 97 -11.92 -2.72 10.71
N ALA A 98 -11.29 -1.93 11.59
CA ALA A 98 -11.88 -1.47 12.85
C ALA A 98 -13.06 -0.51 12.66
N GLY A 99 -13.04 0.33 11.62
CA GLY A 99 -14.09 1.31 11.37
C GLY A 99 -15.29 0.77 10.59
N ARG A 100 -15.06 -0.07 9.56
CA ARG A 100 -16.11 -0.56 8.65
C ARG A 100 -16.16 -2.06 8.49
N GLY A 101 -15.00 -2.73 8.50
CA GLY A 101 -14.97 -4.19 8.37
C GLY A 101 -15.72 -4.90 9.50
N ASP A 102 -15.68 -4.36 10.71
CA ASP A 102 -16.41 -4.92 11.84
C ASP A 102 -17.92 -4.65 11.77
N GLU A 103 -18.36 -3.52 11.20
CA GLU A 103 -19.79 -3.22 10.92
C GLU A 103 -20.34 -4.12 9.80
N GLU A 104 -19.62 -4.26 8.69
CA GLU A 104 -20.04 -5.12 7.56
C GLU A 104 -20.22 -6.58 7.98
N ARG A 105 -19.48 -7.04 9.00
CA ARG A 105 -19.56 -8.40 9.55
C ARG A 105 -20.65 -8.55 10.63
N GLY A 106 -21.40 -7.49 10.95
CA GLY A 106 -22.40 -7.51 12.02
C GLY A 106 -21.80 -7.59 13.44
N LEU A 107 -20.48 -7.42 13.60
CA LEU A 107 -19.82 -7.58 14.90
C LEU A 107 -20.18 -6.42 15.83
N VAL A 108 -20.29 -5.21 15.30
CA VAL A 108 -20.59 -4.01 16.09
C VAL A 108 -21.99 -4.13 16.68
N GLU A 109 -22.98 -4.48 15.87
CA GLU A 109 -24.37 -4.70 16.25
C GLU A 109 -24.49 -5.79 17.33
N HIS A 110 -23.77 -6.90 17.14
CA HIS A 110 -23.76 -8.00 18.11
C HIS A 110 -23.24 -7.54 19.48
N TRP A 111 -22.13 -6.81 19.53
CA TRP A 111 -21.57 -6.33 20.81
C TRP A 111 -22.43 -5.24 21.46
N LEU A 112 -23.05 -4.37 20.67
CA LEU A 112 -23.99 -3.38 21.17
C LEU A 112 -25.23 -4.05 21.79
N ALA A 113 -25.75 -5.12 21.19
CA ALA A 113 -26.85 -5.90 21.74
C ALA A 113 -26.49 -6.58 23.08
N GLN A 114 -25.21 -6.89 23.30
CA GLN A 114 -24.67 -7.40 24.58
C GLN A 114 -24.42 -6.28 25.61
N GLY A 115 -24.81 -5.03 25.34
CA GLY A 115 -24.69 -3.89 26.25
C GLY A 115 -23.33 -3.19 26.24
N VAL A 116 -22.45 -3.48 25.28
CA VAL A 116 -21.20 -2.72 25.09
C VAL A 116 -21.51 -1.37 24.45
N SER A 117 -21.00 -0.26 24.98
CA SER A 117 -21.18 1.05 24.34
C SER A 117 -20.27 1.22 23.12
N ARG A 118 -20.68 2.05 22.14
CA ARG A 118 -19.88 2.38 20.95
C ARG A 118 -18.48 2.90 21.31
N ALA A 119 -18.41 3.78 22.31
CA ALA A 119 -17.15 4.34 22.81
C ALA A 119 -16.22 3.24 23.36
N ARG A 120 -16.76 2.29 24.13
CA ARG A 120 -15.98 1.16 24.65
C ARG A 120 -15.51 0.22 23.53
N TYR A 121 -16.35 0.00 22.51
CA TYR A 121 -16.01 -0.81 21.34
C TYR A 121 -14.81 -0.23 20.59
N ILE A 122 -14.91 1.03 20.17
CA ILE A 122 -13.86 1.68 19.38
C ILE A 122 -12.57 1.86 20.19
N ALA A 123 -12.67 2.21 21.48
CA ALA A 123 -11.52 2.31 22.37
C ALA A 123 -10.77 0.98 22.50
N ALA A 124 -11.48 -0.16 22.56
CA ALA A 124 -10.85 -1.47 22.59
C ALA A 124 -10.11 -1.79 21.29
N ARG A 125 -10.62 -1.38 20.12
CA ARG A 125 -9.95 -1.56 18.82
C ARG A 125 -8.70 -0.70 18.71
N ILE A 126 -8.78 0.56 19.11
CA ILE A 126 -7.65 1.49 19.14
C ILE A 126 -6.55 0.98 20.09
N ALA A 127 -6.92 0.63 21.32
CA ALA A 127 -5.95 0.14 22.32
C ALA A 127 -5.30 -1.19 21.90
N ALA A 128 -6.07 -2.10 21.29
CA ALA A 128 -5.54 -3.36 20.79
C ALA A 128 -4.54 -3.14 19.65
N PHE A 129 -4.86 -2.24 18.70
CA PHE A 129 -3.93 -1.90 17.63
C PHE A 129 -2.67 -1.24 18.18
N ALA A 130 -2.80 -0.27 19.09
CA ALA A 130 -1.64 0.39 19.71
C ALA A 130 -0.70 -0.59 20.43
N LEU A 131 -1.25 -1.55 21.19
CA LEU A 131 -0.47 -2.59 21.83
C LEU A 131 0.23 -3.49 20.80
N ILE A 132 -0.51 -3.96 19.79
CA ILE A 132 0.03 -4.83 18.74
C ILE A 132 1.16 -4.12 17.97
N THR A 133 0.96 -2.86 17.57
CA THR A 133 1.96 -2.08 16.86
C THR A 133 3.19 -1.84 17.72
N THR A 134 3.01 -1.57 19.02
CA THR A 134 4.15 -1.45 19.96
C THR A 134 4.97 -2.74 20.00
N ILE A 135 4.31 -3.90 20.07
CA ILE A 135 4.98 -5.20 20.04
C ILE A 135 5.72 -5.42 18.72
N VAL A 136 5.06 -5.18 17.58
CA VAL A 136 5.65 -5.39 16.25
C VAL A 136 6.86 -4.49 16.00
N VAL A 137 6.77 -3.21 16.34
CA VAL A 137 7.88 -2.25 16.21
C VAL A 137 9.02 -2.65 17.14
N THR A 138 8.73 -2.99 18.40
CA THR A 138 9.76 -3.42 19.36
C THR A 138 10.49 -4.67 18.88
N LEU A 139 9.77 -5.68 18.39
CA LEU A 139 10.36 -6.91 17.87
C LEU A 139 11.20 -6.65 16.61
N THR A 140 10.74 -5.77 15.72
CA THR A 140 11.47 -5.39 14.52
C THR A 140 12.78 -4.71 14.86
N LEU A 141 12.80 -3.80 15.84
CA LEU A 141 14.04 -3.11 16.23
C LEU A 141 14.95 -3.96 17.10
N ALA A 142 14.40 -4.84 17.94
CA ALA A 142 15.18 -5.86 18.61
C ALA A 142 15.87 -6.78 17.59
N ALA A 143 15.16 -7.17 16.52
CA ALA A 143 15.71 -7.95 15.43
C ALA A 143 16.82 -7.20 14.66
N ALA A 144 16.70 -5.88 14.47
CA ALA A 144 17.77 -5.05 13.93
C ALA A 144 19.00 -5.03 14.85
N GLY A 145 18.79 -4.92 16.16
CA GLY A 145 19.85 -5.03 17.17
C GLY A 145 20.57 -6.37 17.10
N VAL A 146 19.82 -7.48 17.07
CA VAL A 146 20.38 -8.84 16.89
C VAL A 146 21.14 -8.96 15.57
N GLY A 147 20.56 -8.50 14.46
CA GLY A 147 21.21 -8.53 13.14
C GLY A 147 22.53 -7.76 13.13
N SER A 148 22.57 -6.57 13.73
CA SER A 148 23.79 -5.76 13.84
C SER A 148 24.87 -6.43 14.69
N ALA A 149 24.47 -7.08 15.79
CA ALA A 149 25.39 -7.84 16.65
C ALA A 149 25.96 -9.08 15.92
N LEU A 150 25.12 -9.80 15.17
CA LEU A 150 25.57 -10.91 14.31
C LEU A 150 26.50 -10.43 13.19
N GLY A 151 26.26 -9.22 12.67
CA GLY A 151 27.13 -8.51 11.73
C GLY A 151 28.41 -7.96 12.37
N LYS A 152 28.67 -8.22 13.67
CA LYS A 152 29.85 -7.77 14.45
C LYS A 152 30.01 -6.26 14.58
N GLU A 153 28.95 -5.50 14.36
CA GLU A 153 28.92 -4.04 14.51
C GLU A 153 27.64 -3.65 15.26
N PRO A 154 27.56 -3.94 16.57
CA PRO A 154 26.33 -3.75 17.34
C PRO A 154 25.94 -2.28 17.41
N VAL A 155 24.71 -1.99 17.01
CA VAL A 155 24.15 -0.64 17.07
C VAL A 155 23.62 -0.35 18.49
N PRO A 156 23.80 0.87 19.03
CA PRO A 156 23.31 1.21 20.36
C PRO A 156 21.80 0.97 20.52
N ALA A 157 21.42 0.25 21.59
CA ALA A 157 20.01 -0.03 21.87
C ALA A 157 19.18 1.23 22.12
N SER A 158 19.79 2.31 22.64
CA SER A 158 19.15 3.61 22.82
C SER A 158 18.77 4.25 21.48
N ALA A 159 19.64 4.21 20.47
CA ALA A 159 19.37 4.73 19.13
C ALA A 159 18.24 3.95 18.45
N LEU A 160 18.25 2.62 18.57
CA LEU A 160 17.15 1.77 18.10
C LEU A 160 15.84 2.11 18.83
N ALA A 161 15.85 2.28 20.17
CA ALA A 161 14.65 2.65 20.91
C ALA A 161 14.06 4.00 20.44
N LEU A 162 14.92 5.01 20.19
CA LEU A 162 14.50 6.30 19.65
C LEU A 162 13.88 6.17 18.25
N GLN A 163 14.49 5.36 17.36
CA GLN A 163 13.92 5.07 16.04
C GLN A 163 12.53 4.41 16.19
N GLY A 164 12.38 3.54 17.17
CA GLY A 164 11.13 2.83 17.47
C GLY A 164 10.01 3.76 17.92
N ILE A 165 10.35 4.79 18.71
CA ILE A 165 9.39 5.82 19.13
C ILE A 165 8.89 6.60 17.90
N ALA A 166 9.78 7.05 17.02
CA ALA A 166 9.39 7.75 15.80
C ALA A 166 8.52 6.87 14.89
N LEU A 167 8.91 5.61 14.66
CA LEU A 167 8.18 4.68 13.82
C LEU A 167 6.80 4.34 14.41
N LEU A 168 6.72 4.13 15.73
CA LEU A 168 5.45 3.92 16.42
C LEU A 168 4.50 5.12 16.23
N GLY A 169 5.01 6.34 16.40
CA GLY A 169 4.25 7.57 16.15
C GLY A 169 3.68 7.63 14.73
N LEU A 170 4.51 7.32 13.72
CA LEU A 170 4.07 7.25 12.32
C LEU A 170 2.93 6.25 12.12
N VAL A 171 3.09 5.01 12.58
CA VAL A 171 2.10 3.95 12.34
C VAL A 171 0.78 4.23 13.04
N LEU A 172 0.81 4.78 14.26
CA LEU A 172 -0.39 5.21 14.98
C LEU A 172 -1.09 6.37 14.25
N CYS A 173 -0.34 7.32 13.71
CA CYS A 173 -0.89 8.41 12.90
C CYS A 173 -1.56 7.89 11.63
N CYS A 174 -0.90 6.98 10.90
CA CYS A 174 -1.46 6.34 9.71
C CYS A 174 -2.76 5.58 10.03
N TYR A 175 -2.80 4.85 11.15
CA TYR A 175 -4.00 4.16 11.61
C TYR A 175 -5.13 5.13 11.94
N ALA A 176 -4.83 6.22 12.64
CA ALA A 176 -5.80 7.24 13.01
C ALA A 176 -6.43 7.90 11.77
N ILE A 177 -5.63 8.23 10.76
CA ILE A 177 -6.10 8.78 9.48
C ILE A 177 -7.00 7.77 8.75
N ALA A 178 -6.60 6.50 8.69
CA ALA A 178 -7.41 5.46 8.07
C ALA A 178 -8.73 5.21 8.82
N LEU A 179 -8.70 5.25 10.16
CA LEU A 179 -9.87 5.11 11.01
C LEU A 179 -10.84 6.29 10.82
N PHE A 180 -10.31 7.51 10.68
CA PHE A 180 -11.10 8.69 10.37
C PHE A 180 -11.73 8.60 8.97
N ALA A 181 -10.96 8.21 7.95
CA ALA A 181 -11.47 7.97 6.60
C ALA A 181 -12.61 6.94 6.59
N ALA A 182 -12.51 5.90 7.41
CA ALA A 182 -13.57 4.92 7.58
C ALA A 182 -14.89 5.51 8.11
N GLN A 183 -14.88 6.66 8.80
CA GLN A 183 -16.10 7.31 9.25
C GLN A 183 -16.83 8.07 8.12
N LEU A 184 -16.14 8.40 7.02
CA LEU A 184 -16.66 9.24 5.94
C LEU A 184 -17.36 8.46 4.81
N VAL A 185 -17.23 7.14 4.80
CA VAL A 185 -17.70 6.25 3.73
C VAL A 185 -18.46 5.08 4.33
N THR A 186 -19.33 4.42 3.57
CA THR A 186 -20.21 3.35 4.09
C THR A 186 -19.59 1.96 4.07
N THR A 187 -18.60 1.71 3.21
CA THR A 187 -18.03 0.39 2.99
C THR A 187 -16.57 0.33 3.42
N ARG A 188 -16.10 -0.86 3.82
CA ARG A 188 -14.69 -1.13 4.11
C ARG A 188 -13.82 -0.89 2.88
N ARG A 189 -14.30 -1.28 1.70
CA ARG A 189 -13.60 -1.01 0.43
C ARG A 189 -13.41 0.49 0.21
N GLY A 190 -14.47 1.28 0.41
CA GLY A 190 -14.39 2.74 0.36
C GLY A 190 -13.44 3.31 1.41
N ALA A 191 -13.40 2.72 2.62
CA ALA A 191 -12.51 3.16 3.70
C ALA A 191 -11.04 2.90 3.39
N VAL A 192 -10.72 1.73 2.82
CA VAL A 192 -9.38 1.41 2.31
C VAL A 192 -8.98 2.37 1.20
N ALA A 193 -9.88 2.64 0.24
CA ALA A 193 -9.59 3.54 -0.87
C ALA A 193 -9.34 4.98 -0.40
N LEU A 194 -10.21 5.52 0.46
CA LEU A 194 -10.07 6.89 0.97
C LEU A 194 -8.86 7.04 1.90
N GLY A 195 -8.69 6.12 2.86
CA GLY A 195 -7.57 6.16 3.80
C GLY A 195 -6.23 5.90 3.12
N GLY A 196 -6.16 4.87 2.27
CA GLY A 196 -4.97 4.56 1.48
C GLY A 196 -4.62 5.67 0.49
N GLY A 197 -5.61 6.23 -0.21
CA GLY A 197 -5.41 7.37 -1.11
C GLY A 197 -4.91 8.62 -0.38
N ALA A 198 -5.48 8.95 0.79
CA ALA A 198 -5.02 10.05 1.61
C ALA A 198 -3.57 9.86 2.08
N LEU A 199 -3.21 8.67 2.58
CA LEU A 199 -1.83 8.38 2.97
C LEU A 199 -0.87 8.35 1.80
N LEU A 200 -1.29 7.89 0.61
CA LEU A 200 -0.48 7.95 -0.60
C LEU A 200 -0.17 9.41 -0.97
N VAL A 201 -1.16 10.30 -0.95
CA VAL A 201 -0.93 11.73 -1.19
C VAL A 201 0.03 12.30 -0.16
N LEU A 202 -0.16 12.00 1.12
CA LEU A 202 0.74 12.46 2.19
C LEU A 202 2.16 11.91 2.02
N TYR A 203 2.31 10.65 1.60
CA TYR A 203 3.60 10.06 1.27
C TYR A 203 4.27 10.77 0.10
N LEU A 204 3.53 11.03 -0.98
CA LEU A 204 4.04 11.77 -2.15
C LEU A 204 4.48 13.19 -1.78
N ILE A 205 3.79 13.86 -0.85
CA ILE A 205 4.24 15.15 -0.30
C ILE A 205 5.62 15.00 0.36
N ALA A 206 5.85 13.93 1.14
CA ALA A 206 7.16 13.67 1.73
C ALA A 206 8.23 13.39 0.66
N VAL A 207 7.89 12.60 -0.35
CA VAL A 207 8.79 12.31 -1.49
C VAL A 207 9.21 13.60 -2.21
N VAL A 208 8.26 14.48 -2.53
CA VAL A 208 8.55 15.78 -3.16
C VAL A 208 9.39 16.67 -2.23
N ALA A 209 9.17 16.59 -0.93
CA ALA A 209 9.96 17.33 0.06
C ALA A 209 11.41 16.83 0.22
N ARG A 210 11.76 15.64 -0.28
CA ARG A 210 13.14 15.13 -0.30
C ARG A 210 14.02 15.83 -1.36
N THR A 211 13.42 16.57 -2.30
CA THR A 211 14.13 17.32 -3.36
C THR A 211 13.79 18.83 -3.32
N ASP A 212 13.74 19.40 -2.11
CA ASP A 212 13.44 20.83 -1.86
C ASP A 212 12.06 21.32 -2.37
N GLY A 213 11.12 20.42 -2.60
CA GLY A 213 9.74 20.74 -2.97
C GLY A 213 8.79 20.86 -1.77
N ALA A 214 7.56 21.32 -2.02
CA ALA A 214 6.45 21.33 -1.06
C ALA A 214 6.71 22.08 0.27
N GLU A 215 7.65 23.03 0.32
CA GLU A 215 8.08 23.68 1.57
C GLU A 215 6.94 24.25 2.41
N SER A 216 5.92 24.83 1.77
CA SER A 216 4.79 25.48 2.45
C SER A 216 3.86 24.51 3.17
N PHE A 217 3.82 23.23 2.78
CA PHE A 217 2.84 22.25 3.28
C PHE A 217 3.41 20.86 3.61
N ARG A 218 4.73 20.64 3.48
CA ARG A 218 5.38 19.36 3.81
C ARG A 218 5.16 18.90 5.26
N TRP A 219 4.96 19.84 6.17
CA TRP A 219 4.68 19.60 7.60
C TRP A 219 3.35 18.88 7.86
N VAL A 220 2.44 18.84 6.88
CA VAL A 220 1.18 18.07 6.97
C VAL A 220 1.43 16.57 6.82
N SER A 221 2.51 16.17 6.15
CA SER A 221 2.82 14.76 5.91
C SER A 221 3.41 14.10 7.17
N PRO A 222 2.77 13.05 7.73
CA PRO A 222 3.37 12.27 8.79
C PRO A 222 4.64 11.54 8.33
N PHE A 223 4.74 11.18 7.04
CA PHE A 223 5.96 10.58 6.50
C PHE A 223 7.11 11.58 6.50
N TRP A 224 6.85 12.84 6.13
CA TRP A 224 7.88 13.88 6.23
C TRP A 224 8.29 14.10 7.68
N LEU A 225 7.34 14.17 8.63
CA LEU A 225 7.68 14.32 10.06
C LEU A 225 8.53 13.17 10.59
N TYR A 226 8.28 11.95 10.12
CA TYR A 226 9.07 10.76 10.45
C TYR A 226 10.47 10.81 9.83
N ASP A 227 10.57 11.16 8.54
CA ASP A 227 11.82 11.24 7.76
C ASP A 227 12.88 12.17 8.38
N GLN A 228 12.50 13.07 9.28
CA GLN A 228 13.42 14.00 9.95
C GLN A 228 14.10 13.40 11.19
N ASN A 229 13.77 12.16 11.57
CA ASN A 229 14.32 11.50 12.73
C ASN A 229 15.46 10.57 12.28
N HIS A 230 16.69 10.92 12.67
CA HIS A 230 17.90 10.18 12.32
C HIS A 230 18.70 9.67 13.53
N PRO A 231 18.07 9.08 14.56
CA PRO A 231 18.76 8.67 15.79
C PRO A 231 19.81 7.56 15.59
N LEU A 232 19.81 6.84 14.45
CA LEU A 232 20.80 5.80 14.16
C LEU A 232 22.04 6.37 13.45
N THR A 233 22.00 7.60 12.94
CA THR A 233 23.19 8.24 12.36
C THR A 233 24.20 8.66 13.42
N ASN A 234 25.47 8.79 13.05
CA ASN A 234 26.54 9.21 13.98
C ASN A 234 26.27 10.62 14.52
N GLY A 235 25.97 10.72 15.82
CA GLY A 235 25.59 11.98 16.47
C GLY A 235 24.15 12.43 16.21
N GLY A 236 23.35 11.59 15.55
CA GLY A 236 21.95 11.85 15.28
C GLY A 236 21.07 11.76 16.53
N THR A 237 19.96 12.49 16.49
CA THR A 237 18.99 12.55 17.59
C THR A 237 17.56 12.39 17.10
N LEU A 238 16.66 12.03 18.01
CA LEU A 238 15.23 12.13 17.76
C LEU A 238 14.84 13.60 17.64
N ASP A 239 14.12 13.97 16.58
CA ASP A 239 13.52 15.29 16.48
C ASP A 239 12.26 15.32 17.36
N GLY A 240 12.42 15.83 18.58
CA GLY A 240 11.37 15.89 19.59
C GLY A 240 10.10 16.58 19.08
N PRO A 241 10.16 17.82 18.56
CA PRO A 241 9.00 18.51 18.01
C PRO A 241 8.24 17.73 16.93
N LYS A 242 8.95 17.15 15.95
CA LYS A 242 8.30 16.41 14.85
C LYS A 242 7.74 15.08 15.30
N THR A 243 8.42 14.39 16.21
CA THR A 243 7.90 13.16 16.84
C THR A 243 6.65 13.46 17.65
N VAL A 244 6.64 14.53 18.46
CA VAL A 244 5.44 14.96 19.20
C VAL A 244 4.31 15.31 18.23
N ALA A 245 4.59 15.98 17.12
CA ALA A 245 3.59 16.29 16.09
C ALA A 245 2.93 15.03 15.50
N LEU A 246 3.66 13.93 15.32
CA LEU A 246 3.08 12.64 14.91
C LEU A 246 2.05 12.12 15.93
N TYR A 247 2.42 12.08 17.22
CA TYR A 247 1.54 11.60 18.28
C TYR A 247 0.33 12.52 18.49
N VAL A 248 0.51 13.84 18.39
CA VAL A 248 -0.58 14.81 18.46
C VAL A 248 -1.54 14.62 17.29
N SER A 249 -1.02 14.45 16.07
CA SER A 249 -1.85 14.17 14.88
C SER A 249 -2.63 12.87 15.04
N ALA A 250 -1.97 11.80 15.51
CA ALA A 250 -2.62 10.53 15.82
C ALA A 250 -3.74 10.69 16.85
N LEU A 251 -3.52 11.47 17.91
CA LEU A 251 -4.52 11.74 18.95
C LEU A 251 -5.72 12.52 18.40
N ILE A 252 -5.47 13.57 17.60
CA ILE A 252 -6.53 14.39 16.99
C ILE A 252 -7.41 13.52 16.10
N PHE A 253 -6.82 12.82 15.12
CA PHE A 253 -7.59 11.99 14.19
C PHE A 253 -8.32 10.85 14.90
N THR A 254 -7.70 10.22 15.90
CA THR A 254 -8.34 9.15 16.70
C THR A 254 -9.53 9.69 17.50
N THR A 255 -9.40 10.88 18.08
CA THR A 255 -10.47 11.53 18.87
C THR A 255 -11.64 11.89 17.96
N VAL A 256 -11.37 12.52 16.81
CA VAL A 256 -12.38 12.88 15.83
C VAL A 256 -13.06 11.64 15.25
N ALA A 257 -12.29 10.59 14.90
CA ALA A 257 -12.84 9.34 14.42
C ALA A 257 -13.73 8.64 15.45
N SER A 258 -13.33 8.65 16.73
CA SER A 258 -14.11 8.07 17.83
C SER A 258 -15.40 8.84 18.09
N ALA A 259 -15.33 10.18 18.09
CA ALA A 259 -16.51 11.03 18.21
C ALA A 259 -17.49 10.79 17.06
N ALA A 260 -16.98 10.76 15.83
CA ALA A 260 -17.77 10.45 14.64
C ALA A 260 -18.42 9.06 14.71
N PHE A 261 -17.69 8.03 15.14
CA PHE A 261 -18.22 6.66 15.32
C PHE A 261 -19.33 6.59 16.36
N VAL A 262 -19.20 7.33 17.47
CA VAL A 262 -20.22 7.36 18.53
C VAL A 262 -21.48 8.08 18.06
N GLN A 263 -21.32 9.21 17.37
CA GLN A 263 -22.43 10.10 16.98
C GLN A 263 -23.18 9.66 15.72
N ARG A 264 -22.50 9.00 14.75
CA ARG A 264 -23.15 8.58 13.50
C ARG A 264 -24.07 7.38 13.69
N ASP A 265 -25.03 7.20 12.79
CA ASP A 265 -25.84 5.97 12.76
C ASP A 265 -24.97 4.80 12.30
N LEU A 266 -25.26 3.60 12.81
CA LEU A 266 -24.54 2.38 12.39
C LEU A 266 -24.76 2.14 10.90
N GLY A 267 -23.69 1.76 10.19
CA GLY A 267 -23.71 1.60 8.73
C GLY A 267 -23.75 2.92 7.95
N ALA A 268 -24.18 4.04 8.52
CA ALA A 268 -24.21 5.33 7.85
C ALA A 268 -22.81 6.01 7.82
N PRO A 269 -22.50 6.83 6.81
CA PRO A 269 -21.33 7.70 6.85
C PRO A 269 -21.61 8.93 7.74
N LEU A 270 -20.55 9.58 8.24
CA LEU A 270 -20.66 10.82 9.01
C LEU A 270 -21.31 11.93 8.17
N LEU A 271 -20.87 12.08 6.92
CA LEU A 271 -21.43 13.01 5.96
C LEU A 271 -22.51 12.31 5.15
N ARG A 272 -23.77 12.48 5.55
CA ARG A 272 -24.91 11.98 4.79
C ARG A 272 -25.10 12.83 3.54
N ARG A 273 -25.13 12.19 2.38
CA ARG A 273 -25.78 12.80 1.22
C ARG A 273 -27.28 12.69 1.45
N PRO A 274 -28.06 13.77 1.31
CA PRO A 274 -29.51 13.67 1.30
C PRO A 274 -29.89 12.58 0.29
N ALA A 275 -30.75 11.65 0.69
CA ALA A 275 -31.36 10.76 -0.28
C ALA A 275 -32.01 11.67 -1.32
N ARG A 276 -31.69 11.45 -2.60
CA ARG A 276 -32.50 12.09 -3.64
C ARG A 276 -33.89 11.47 -3.47
N ASP A 277 -34.88 12.30 -3.12
CA ASP A 277 -36.28 11.93 -3.17
C ASP A 277 -36.63 11.67 -4.64
N THR A 278 -36.32 10.45 -5.08
CA THR A 278 -36.77 9.93 -6.36
C THR A 278 -38.06 9.17 -6.09
N GLU A 279 -39.12 9.61 -6.76
CA GLU A 279 -40.40 8.92 -6.76
C GLU A 279 -40.16 7.43 -7.12
N PRO A 280 -40.64 6.47 -6.29
CA PRO A 280 -40.47 5.05 -6.57
C PRO A 280 -41.05 4.74 -7.96
N THR A 281 -40.19 4.35 -8.89
CA THR A 281 -40.59 4.03 -10.26
C THR A 281 -40.55 2.53 -10.48
N THR A 282 -41.60 1.98 -11.09
CA THR A 282 -41.65 0.61 -11.60
C THR A 282 -41.13 0.51 -13.02
N LEU A 283 -40.83 1.64 -13.66
CA LEU A 283 -40.25 1.66 -15.00
C LEU A 283 -38.84 1.06 -14.99
N PRO A 284 -38.48 0.28 -16.02
CA PRO A 284 -37.11 -0.23 -16.17
C PRO A 284 -36.10 0.91 -16.15
N ALA A 285 -34.91 0.63 -15.60
CA ALA A 285 -33.81 1.59 -15.62
C ALA A 285 -33.55 2.05 -17.08
N ARG A 286 -33.49 3.37 -17.28
CA ARG A 286 -33.24 3.96 -18.60
C ARG A 286 -31.77 3.84 -19.03
N ASP A 287 -30.90 3.42 -18.13
CA ASP A 287 -29.48 3.30 -18.37
C ASP A 287 -29.18 2.18 -19.40
N PRO A 288 -28.61 2.50 -20.57
CA PRO A 288 -28.26 1.50 -21.57
C PRO A 288 -27.18 0.52 -21.10
N PHE A 289 -26.29 0.92 -20.17
CA PHE A 289 -25.23 0.05 -19.65
C PHE A 289 -25.79 -1.11 -18.82
N LEU A 290 -26.93 -0.90 -18.15
CA LEU A 290 -27.59 -1.93 -17.35
C LEU A 290 -28.32 -2.99 -18.17
N ARG A 291 -28.51 -2.77 -19.48
CA ARG A 291 -29.20 -3.72 -20.38
C ARG A 291 -28.29 -4.84 -20.87
N ILE A 292 -26.97 -4.59 -20.92
CA ILE A 292 -25.98 -5.56 -21.38
C ILE A 292 -25.29 -6.12 -20.13
N PRO A 293 -25.40 -7.42 -19.81
CA PRO A 293 -24.90 -8.00 -18.55
C PRO A 293 -23.43 -7.69 -18.26
N VAL A 294 -22.57 -7.74 -19.29
CA VAL A 294 -21.14 -7.39 -19.17
C VAL A 294 -20.94 -5.93 -18.79
N LEU A 295 -21.67 -5.01 -19.42
CA LEU A 295 -21.58 -3.58 -19.13
C LEU A 295 -22.20 -3.24 -17.78
N ALA A 296 -23.25 -3.96 -17.36
CA ALA A 296 -23.85 -3.80 -16.04
C ALA A 296 -22.86 -4.16 -14.92
N VAL A 297 -22.06 -5.22 -15.09
CA VAL A 297 -21.00 -5.58 -14.14
C VAL A 297 -19.90 -4.50 -14.11
N LEU A 298 -19.50 -3.99 -15.28
CA LEU A 298 -18.52 -2.90 -15.35
C LEU A 298 -19.05 -1.61 -14.70
N ASP A 299 -20.33 -1.27 -14.90
CA ASP A 299 -20.95 -0.10 -14.28
C ASP A 299 -21.03 -0.23 -12.75
N GLN A 300 -21.40 -1.41 -12.25
CA GLN A 300 -21.38 -1.69 -10.80
C GLN A 300 -19.98 -1.53 -10.19
N GLN A 301 -18.95 -1.83 -10.96
CA GLN A 301 -17.56 -1.75 -10.53
C GLN A 301 -16.84 -0.47 -10.99
N ARG A 302 -17.57 0.50 -11.57
CA ARG A 302 -16.99 1.69 -12.22
C ARG A 302 -16.01 2.46 -11.35
N MET A 303 -16.26 2.56 -10.04
CA MET A 303 -15.36 3.28 -9.14
C MET A 303 -14.04 2.54 -8.93
N SER A 304 -14.10 1.20 -8.84
CA SER A 304 -12.91 0.35 -8.81
C SER A 304 -12.15 0.47 -10.13
N LEU A 305 -12.87 0.33 -11.25
CA LEU A 305 -12.28 0.42 -12.58
C LEU A 305 -11.61 1.78 -12.82
N LEU A 306 -12.27 2.89 -12.47
CA LEU A 306 -11.71 4.24 -12.55
C LEU A 306 -10.46 4.38 -11.69
N ALA A 307 -10.47 3.84 -10.46
CA ALA A 307 -9.30 3.87 -9.59
C ALA A 307 -8.12 3.11 -10.22
N TRP A 308 -8.33 1.89 -10.70
CA TRP A 308 -7.27 1.10 -11.36
C TRP A 308 -6.80 1.72 -12.68
N THR A 309 -7.71 2.29 -13.47
CA THR A 309 -7.44 3.00 -14.73
C THR A 309 -6.74 4.33 -14.51
N PHE A 310 -6.75 4.89 -13.31
CA PHE A 310 -5.97 6.08 -12.97
C PHE A 310 -4.63 5.73 -12.33
N VAL A 311 -4.65 4.83 -11.34
CA VAL A 311 -3.48 4.48 -10.52
C VAL A 311 -2.38 3.81 -11.33
N LEU A 312 -2.69 2.82 -12.17
CA LEU A 312 -1.64 2.14 -12.96
C LEU A 312 -0.99 3.05 -14.00
N PRO A 313 -1.75 3.81 -14.81
CA PRO A 313 -1.16 4.80 -15.70
C PRO A 313 -0.31 5.84 -14.98
N ALA A 314 -0.78 6.36 -13.84
CA ALA A 314 -0.01 7.28 -13.01
C ALA A 314 1.30 6.64 -12.50
N LEU A 315 1.24 5.39 -12.04
CA LEU A 315 2.41 4.65 -11.61
C LEU A 315 3.38 4.38 -12.76
N ALA A 316 2.89 4.13 -13.97
CA ALA A 316 3.70 3.95 -15.17
C ALA A 316 4.48 5.22 -15.53
N MET A 317 3.79 6.36 -15.55
CA MET A 317 4.42 7.65 -15.78
C MET A 317 5.43 8.00 -14.69
N PHE A 318 5.07 7.74 -13.43
CA PHE A 318 5.97 7.92 -12.30
C PHE A 318 7.23 7.05 -12.41
N PHE A 319 7.07 5.77 -12.74
CA PHE A 319 8.18 4.86 -12.97
C PHE A 319 9.12 5.38 -14.08
N LEU A 320 8.55 5.81 -15.21
CA LEU A 320 9.33 6.37 -16.31
C LEU A 320 10.07 7.66 -15.93
N SER A 321 9.49 8.49 -15.05
CA SER A 321 10.06 9.79 -14.67
C SER A 321 11.48 9.71 -14.11
N PHE A 322 11.86 8.59 -13.47
CA PHE A 322 13.22 8.36 -12.96
C PHE A 322 13.97 7.24 -13.69
N THR A 323 13.32 6.50 -14.61
CA THR A 323 13.91 5.33 -15.27
C THR A 323 15.16 5.69 -16.06
N ARG A 324 15.14 6.80 -16.82
CA ARG A 324 16.31 7.26 -17.58
C ARG A 324 17.50 7.47 -16.66
N THR A 325 17.33 8.31 -15.64
CA THR A 325 18.38 8.61 -14.66
C THR A 325 18.91 7.36 -13.97
N LEU A 326 18.01 6.42 -13.63
CA LEU A 326 18.37 5.15 -13.00
C LEU A 326 19.27 4.32 -13.91
N VAL A 327 18.80 4.01 -15.13
CA VAL A 327 19.50 3.16 -16.08
C VAL A 327 20.84 3.78 -16.50
N ASP A 328 20.87 5.10 -16.79
CA ASP A 328 22.09 5.80 -17.20
C ASP A 328 23.19 5.70 -16.16
N THR A 329 22.83 5.87 -14.89
CA THR A 329 23.78 5.83 -13.79
C THR A 329 24.26 4.41 -13.50
N MET A 330 23.36 3.42 -13.60
CA MET A 330 23.76 2.02 -13.46
C MET A 330 24.69 1.59 -14.59
N LEU A 331 24.42 2.00 -15.83
CA LEU A 331 25.31 1.76 -16.96
C LEU A 331 26.61 2.56 -16.84
N ALA A 332 26.62 3.75 -16.23
CA ALA A 332 27.84 4.50 -15.98
C ALA A 332 28.77 3.83 -14.94
N THR A 333 28.22 2.99 -14.06
CA THR A 333 28.97 2.33 -12.98
C THR A 333 29.46 0.94 -13.43
N PRO A 334 30.78 0.66 -13.47
CA PRO A 334 31.31 -0.59 -14.02
C PRO A 334 30.75 -1.88 -13.39
N SER A 335 30.55 -1.89 -12.07
CA SER A 335 30.01 -3.05 -11.35
C SER A 335 28.55 -3.34 -11.72
N PHE A 336 27.70 -2.31 -11.82
CA PHE A 336 26.30 -2.45 -12.21
C PHE A 336 26.13 -2.73 -13.69
N ARG A 337 26.98 -2.16 -14.54
CA ARG A 337 26.98 -2.44 -15.98
C ARG A 337 27.13 -3.94 -16.26
N VAL A 338 28.13 -4.60 -15.66
CA VAL A 338 28.34 -6.05 -15.84
C VAL A 338 27.12 -6.86 -15.40
N TYR A 339 26.46 -6.44 -14.31
CA TYR A 339 25.24 -7.10 -13.84
C TYR A 339 24.07 -6.92 -14.81
N LEU A 340 23.83 -5.69 -15.28
CA LEU A 340 22.76 -5.38 -16.24
C LEU A 340 22.98 -6.10 -17.58
N GLU A 341 24.20 -6.10 -18.10
CA GLU A 341 24.54 -6.79 -19.35
C GLU A 341 24.31 -8.30 -19.22
N ARG A 342 24.74 -8.92 -18.11
CA ARG A 342 24.48 -10.35 -17.85
C ARG A 342 23.01 -10.68 -17.68
N ALA A 343 22.23 -9.76 -17.11
CA ALA A 343 20.80 -9.91 -16.95
C ALA A 343 20.01 -9.59 -18.24
N GLY A 344 20.67 -9.15 -19.31
CA GLY A 344 20.01 -8.72 -20.55
C GLY A 344 19.26 -7.39 -20.42
N LEU A 345 19.61 -6.56 -19.44
CA LEU A 345 19.00 -5.27 -19.12
C LEU A 345 19.87 -4.09 -19.58
N GLY A 346 20.60 -4.26 -20.69
CA GLY A 346 21.59 -3.29 -21.18
C GLY A 346 20.99 -2.04 -21.85
N ASP A 347 19.67 -1.98 -22.02
CA ASP A 347 18.95 -0.86 -22.62
C ASP A 347 17.66 -0.54 -21.85
N TYR A 348 17.09 0.65 -22.12
CA TYR A 348 15.84 1.06 -21.46
C TYR A 348 14.68 0.12 -21.81
N THR A 349 14.62 -0.37 -23.06
CA THR A 349 13.51 -1.24 -23.51
C THR A 349 13.49 -2.55 -22.72
N SER A 350 14.62 -3.21 -22.51
CA SER A 350 14.69 -4.46 -21.75
C SER A 350 14.50 -4.20 -20.25
N PHE A 351 15.04 -3.10 -19.72
CA PHE A 351 14.81 -2.70 -18.33
C PHE A 351 13.31 -2.47 -18.03
N ILE A 352 12.64 -1.68 -18.85
CA ILE A 352 11.19 -1.44 -18.75
C ILE A 352 10.43 -2.75 -18.99
N GLY A 353 10.84 -3.54 -19.98
CA GLY A 353 10.27 -4.85 -20.29
C GLY A 353 10.25 -5.79 -19.08
N VAL A 354 11.34 -5.89 -18.33
CA VAL A 354 11.42 -6.78 -17.16
C VAL A 354 10.78 -6.15 -15.93
N VAL A 355 11.17 -4.93 -15.59
CA VAL A 355 10.77 -4.31 -14.31
C VAL A 355 9.31 -3.86 -14.36
N TRP A 356 8.90 -3.13 -15.40
CA TRP A 356 7.55 -2.61 -15.51
C TRP A 356 6.55 -3.72 -15.81
N PHE A 357 6.75 -4.53 -16.86
CA PHE A 357 5.75 -5.56 -17.18
C PHE A 357 5.70 -6.68 -16.13
N GLY A 358 6.81 -7.00 -15.45
CA GLY A 358 6.77 -7.87 -14.28
C GLY A 358 5.89 -7.31 -13.16
N THR A 359 6.04 -6.01 -12.86
CA THR A 359 5.20 -5.30 -11.88
C THR A 359 3.75 -5.21 -12.35
N LEU A 360 3.50 -4.93 -13.63
CA LEU A 360 2.18 -4.85 -14.23
C LEU A 360 1.43 -6.17 -14.11
N VAL A 361 2.08 -7.30 -14.42
CA VAL A 361 1.50 -8.64 -14.29
C VAL A 361 1.11 -8.91 -12.83
N LEU A 362 1.96 -8.54 -11.87
CA LEU A 362 1.65 -8.66 -10.45
C LEU A 362 0.45 -7.80 -10.04
N LEU A 363 0.39 -6.54 -10.46
CA LEU A 363 -0.72 -5.64 -10.16
C LEU A 363 -2.04 -6.09 -10.81
N LEU A 364 -1.99 -6.57 -12.05
CA LEU A 364 -3.15 -7.16 -12.74
C LEU A 364 -3.60 -8.46 -12.08
N SER A 365 -2.68 -9.24 -11.51
CA SER A 365 -3.02 -10.41 -10.69
C SER A 365 -3.81 -9.99 -9.45
N ILE A 366 -3.35 -8.95 -8.74
CA ILE A 366 -4.07 -8.41 -7.58
C ILE A 366 -5.46 -7.92 -8.00
N TYR A 367 -5.56 -7.15 -9.08
CA TYR A 367 -6.85 -6.73 -9.63
C TYR A 367 -7.76 -7.94 -9.90
N ALA A 368 -7.28 -8.95 -10.63
CA ALA A 368 -8.06 -10.13 -10.95
C ALA A 368 -8.52 -10.88 -9.69
N ILE A 369 -7.62 -11.10 -8.72
CA ILE A 369 -7.94 -11.75 -7.44
C ILE A 369 -9.01 -10.97 -6.65
N VAL A 370 -8.91 -9.65 -6.59
CA VAL A 370 -9.92 -8.83 -5.88
C VAL A 370 -11.29 -8.96 -6.52
N GLN A 371 -11.32 -9.00 -7.85
CA GLN A 371 -12.56 -9.09 -8.62
C GLN A 371 -13.20 -10.48 -8.52
N THR A 372 -12.39 -11.54 -8.59
CA THR A 372 -12.88 -12.92 -8.43
C THR A 372 -13.29 -13.24 -7.00
N ASN A 373 -12.63 -12.68 -5.99
CA ASN A 373 -13.10 -12.75 -4.59
C ASN A 373 -14.48 -12.09 -4.41
N GLY A 374 -14.80 -11.07 -5.21
CA GLY A 374 -16.13 -10.48 -5.25
C GLY A 374 -17.20 -11.48 -5.72
N TRP A 375 -16.86 -12.40 -6.62
CA TRP A 375 -17.79 -13.42 -7.10
C TRP A 375 -18.14 -14.45 -6.03
N ALA A 376 -17.18 -14.83 -5.20
CA ALA A 376 -17.41 -15.72 -4.06
C ALA A 376 -18.24 -15.02 -2.96
N ALA A 377 -18.03 -13.72 -2.76
CA ALA A 377 -18.85 -12.93 -1.84
C ALA A 377 -20.31 -12.82 -2.31
N ASP A 378 -20.54 -12.60 -3.61
CA ASP A 378 -21.90 -12.57 -4.19
C ASP A 378 -22.66 -13.90 -3.97
N ASP A 379 -21.95 -15.03 -3.92
CA ASP A 379 -22.51 -16.35 -3.63
C ASP A 379 -22.89 -16.47 -2.15
N GLN A 380 -21.98 -16.10 -1.24
CA GLN A 380 -22.24 -16.11 0.22
C GLN A 380 -23.36 -15.15 0.65
N GLU A 381 -23.54 -14.05 -0.07
CA GLU A 381 -24.59 -13.06 0.18
C GLU A 381 -25.94 -13.42 -0.47
N GLY A 382 -26.04 -14.58 -1.16
CA GLY A 382 -27.27 -15.04 -1.82
C GLY A 382 -27.66 -14.26 -3.08
N ARG A 383 -26.81 -13.33 -3.55
CA ARG A 383 -27.08 -12.54 -4.76
C ARG A 383 -27.09 -13.42 -6.00
N LEU A 384 -26.26 -14.46 -6.01
CA LEU A 384 -26.20 -15.44 -7.10
C LEU A 384 -27.47 -16.30 -7.16
N GLU A 385 -28.10 -16.62 -6.02
CA GLU A 385 -29.35 -17.38 -5.96
C GLU A 385 -30.50 -16.62 -6.62
N ILE A 386 -30.57 -15.30 -6.41
CA ILE A 386 -31.57 -14.44 -7.05
C ILE A 386 -31.44 -14.49 -8.58
N ILE A 387 -30.20 -14.43 -9.11
CA ILE A 387 -29.95 -14.49 -10.55
C ILE A 387 -30.22 -15.90 -11.09
N ALA A 388 -29.82 -16.94 -10.36
CA ALA A 388 -30.02 -18.33 -10.76
C ALA A 388 -31.50 -18.78 -10.71
N SER A 389 -32.36 -18.05 -9.99
CA SER A 389 -33.81 -18.26 -10.01
C SER A 389 -34.48 -17.83 -11.33
N GLN A 390 -33.80 -17.01 -12.13
CA GLN A 390 -34.22 -16.63 -13.48
C GLN A 390 -33.82 -17.72 -14.49
N PRO A 391 -34.42 -17.76 -15.70
CA PRO A 391 -34.08 -18.74 -16.74
C PRO A 391 -32.72 -18.43 -17.41
N VAL A 392 -31.64 -18.43 -16.61
CA VAL A 392 -30.26 -18.14 -17.02
C VAL A 392 -29.38 -19.33 -16.66
N SER A 393 -28.57 -19.81 -17.61
CA SER A 393 -27.68 -20.94 -17.35
C SER A 393 -26.46 -20.52 -16.52
N ARG A 394 -25.94 -21.43 -15.67
CA ARG A 394 -24.73 -21.18 -14.86
C ARG A 394 -23.51 -20.82 -15.73
N THR A 395 -23.35 -21.49 -16.87
CA THR A 395 -22.27 -21.20 -17.83
C THR A 395 -22.34 -19.77 -18.35
N ARG A 396 -23.55 -19.25 -18.61
CA ARG A 396 -23.73 -17.87 -19.06
C ARG A 396 -23.27 -16.87 -18.00
N ILE A 397 -23.60 -17.09 -16.73
CA ILE A 397 -23.16 -16.24 -15.61
C ILE A 397 -21.63 -16.19 -15.53
N VAL A 398 -20.98 -17.36 -15.64
CA VAL A 398 -19.51 -17.46 -15.61
C VAL A 398 -18.88 -16.72 -16.79
N VAL A 399 -19.39 -16.92 -18.01
CA VAL A 399 -18.89 -16.24 -19.20
C VAL A 399 -19.09 -14.73 -19.10
N GLU A 400 -20.26 -14.26 -18.66
CA GLU A 400 -20.54 -12.83 -18.49
C GLU A 400 -19.58 -12.17 -17.48
N ARG A 401 -19.34 -12.82 -16.34
CA ARG A 401 -18.38 -12.35 -15.31
C ARG A 401 -16.94 -12.35 -15.82
N LEU A 402 -16.52 -13.41 -16.52
CA LEU A 402 -15.19 -13.50 -17.11
C LEU A 402 -14.99 -12.45 -18.21
N SER A 403 -15.98 -12.25 -19.08
CA SER A 403 -15.96 -11.20 -20.11
C SER A 403 -15.87 -9.81 -19.49
N ALA A 404 -16.60 -9.53 -18.42
CA ALA A 404 -16.50 -8.25 -17.71
C ALA A 404 -15.11 -8.05 -17.08
N LEU A 405 -14.55 -9.09 -16.47
CA LEU A 405 -13.20 -9.04 -15.91
C LEU A 405 -12.14 -8.74 -16.97
N LEU A 406 -12.20 -9.42 -18.12
CA LEU A 406 -11.29 -9.22 -19.25
C LEU A 406 -11.46 -7.83 -19.87
N ALA A 407 -12.69 -7.36 -20.05
CA ALA A 407 -12.96 -6.02 -20.58
C ALA A 407 -12.41 -4.93 -19.64
N GLY A 408 -12.63 -5.07 -18.32
CA GLY A 408 -12.06 -4.16 -17.33
C GLY A 408 -10.52 -4.20 -17.32
N GLY A 409 -9.93 -5.39 -17.38
CA GLY A 409 -8.49 -5.57 -17.51
C GLY A 409 -7.92 -4.93 -18.78
N ALA A 410 -8.60 -5.08 -19.92
CA ALA A 410 -8.21 -4.48 -21.19
C ALA A 410 -8.25 -2.95 -21.14
N ILE A 411 -9.25 -2.35 -20.50
CA ILE A 411 -9.32 -0.89 -20.27
C ILE A 411 -8.12 -0.41 -19.46
N ILE A 412 -7.83 -1.08 -18.34
CA ILE A 412 -6.70 -0.73 -17.46
C ILE A 412 -5.38 -0.84 -18.22
N VAL A 413 -5.16 -1.95 -18.93
CA VAL A 413 -3.95 -2.21 -19.70
C VAL A 413 -3.78 -1.21 -20.84
N ALA A 414 -4.85 -0.90 -21.58
CA ALA A 414 -4.81 0.08 -22.66
C ALA A 414 -4.45 1.48 -22.13
N ALA A 415 -5.08 1.93 -21.04
CA ALA A 415 -4.75 3.20 -20.42
C ALA A 415 -3.29 3.25 -19.94
N THR A 416 -2.80 2.13 -19.41
CA THR A 416 -1.41 2.00 -18.93
C THR A 416 -0.41 2.01 -20.08
N ALA A 417 -0.71 1.33 -21.19
CA ALA A 417 0.10 1.34 -22.40
C ALA A 417 0.19 2.74 -23.01
N ILE A 418 -0.93 3.47 -23.07
CA ILE A 418 -0.96 4.87 -23.53
C ILE A 418 -0.07 5.73 -22.63
N ALA A 419 -0.19 5.59 -21.32
CA ALA A 419 0.61 6.36 -20.38
C ALA A 419 2.11 6.02 -20.43
N LEU A 420 2.49 4.77 -20.72
CA LEU A 420 3.88 4.40 -20.99
C LEU A 420 4.42 5.11 -22.23
N VAL A 421 3.66 5.12 -23.33
CA VAL A 421 4.10 5.77 -24.57
C VAL A 421 4.24 7.28 -24.38
N ILE A 422 3.28 7.91 -23.68
CA ILE A 422 3.34 9.35 -23.35
C ILE A 422 4.52 9.64 -22.42
N GLY A 423 4.69 8.84 -21.35
CA GLY A 423 5.78 9.02 -20.40
C GLY A 423 7.15 8.84 -21.04
N ALA A 424 7.29 7.87 -21.94
CA ALA A 424 8.53 7.60 -22.65
C ALA A 424 8.92 8.77 -23.55
N ALA A 425 7.94 9.31 -24.29
CA ALA A 425 8.13 10.50 -25.10
C ALA A 425 8.54 11.71 -24.23
N ALA A 426 7.90 11.89 -23.07
CA ALA A 426 8.23 12.98 -22.15
C ALA A 426 9.64 12.87 -21.54
N THR A 427 10.13 11.66 -21.30
CA THR A 427 11.47 11.39 -20.76
C THR A 427 12.52 11.11 -21.84
N GLN A 428 12.17 11.29 -23.12
CA GLN A 428 13.00 11.02 -24.29
C GLN A 428 13.57 9.58 -24.34
N ILE A 429 12.82 8.60 -23.83
CA ILE A 429 13.17 7.18 -23.95
C ILE A 429 12.58 6.66 -25.26
N ASP A 430 13.43 6.10 -26.12
CA ASP A 430 12.97 5.45 -27.35
C ASP A 430 12.39 4.06 -27.03
N LEU A 431 11.10 3.89 -27.31
CA LEU A 431 10.32 2.71 -26.96
C LEU A 431 9.54 2.23 -28.18
N ASP A 432 9.76 0.97 -28.57
CA ASP A 432 9.04 0.32 -29.66
C ASP A 432 7.56 0.10 -29.26
N THR A 433 6.66 0.88 -29.87
CA THR A 433 5.22 0.80 -29.62
C THR A 433 4.63 -0.58 -29.94
N GLY A 434 5.20 -1.30 -30.91
CA GLY A 434 4.78 -2.66 -31.25
C GLY A 434 5.09 -3.64 -30.12
N ARG A 435 6.28 -3.53 -29.52
CA ARG A 435 6.65 -4.33 -28.33
C ARG A 435 5.80 -3.98 -27.11
N VAL A 436 5.50 -2.70 -26.90
CA VAL A 436 4.61 -2.26 -25.81
C VAL A 436 3.20 -2.83 -26.00
N ALA A 437 2.66 -2.79 -27.22
CA ALA A 437 1.34 -3.35 -27.53
C ALA A 437 1.30 -4.87 -27.32
N LEU A 438 2.33 -5.59 -27.79
CA LEU A 438 2.45 -7.04 -27.61
C LEU A 438 2.59 -7.41 -26.13
N GLY A 439 3.46 -6.73 -25.38
CA GLY A 439 3.62 -6.94 -23.94
C GLY A 439 2.33 -6.67 -23.16
N SER A 440 1.58 -5.64 -23.57
CA SER A 440 0.29 -5.29 -22.98
C SER A 440 -0.76 -6.37 -23.25
N ALA A 441 -0.83 -6.89 -24.48
CA ALA A 441 -1.72 -7.99 -24.83
C ALA A 441 -1.39 -9.27 -24.05
N LEU A 442 -0.11 -9.61 -23.91
CA LEU A 442 0.34 -10.77 -23.13
C LEU A 442 0.03 -10.61 -21.64
N ALA A 443 0.13 -9.40 -21.09
CA ALA A 443 -0.19 -9.14 -19.68
C ALA A 443 -1.65 -9.47 -19.34
N LEU A 444 -2.59 -9.40 -20.30
CA LEU A 444 -3.99 -9.80 -20.09
C LEU A 444 -4.18 -11.30 -19.83
N ALA A 445 -3.22 -12.14 -20.23
CA ALA A 445 -3.30 -13.58 -19.99
C ALA A 445 -3.37 -13.89 -18.49
N VAL A 446 -2.73 -13.08 -17.63
CA VAL A 446 -2.80 -13.28 -16.18
C VAL A 446 -4.21 -13.01 -15.63
N VAL A 447 -4.91 -12.02 -16.18
CA VAL A 447 -6.29 -11.70 -15.82
C VAL A 447 -7.22 -12.86 -16.22
N PHE A 448 -7.00 -13.45 -17.40
CA PHE A 448 -7.71 -14.64 -17.84
C PHE A 448 -7.44 -15.84 -16.92
N ALA A 449 -6.18 -16.10 -16.57
CA ALA A 449 -5.79 -17.22 -15.71
C ALA A 449 -6.45 -17.13 -14.32
N PHE A 450 -6.35 -15.98 -13.64
CA PHE A 450 -6.99 -15.78 -12.34
C PHE A 450 -8.53 -15.74 -12.44
N GLY A 451 -9.07 -15.21 -13.53
CA GLY A 451 -10.51 -15.28 -13.83
C GLY A 451 -11.02 -16.71 -13.95
N GLY A 452 -10.29 -17.57 -14.66
CA GLY A 452 -10.60 -18.99 -14.79
C GLY A 452 -10.53 -19.73 -13.46
N LEU A 453 -9.49 -19.48 -12.66
CA LEU A 453 -9.37 -20.04 -11.30
C LEU A 453 -10.52 -19.58 -10.39
N GLY A 454 -10.89 -18.30 -10.45
CA GLY A 454 -12.01 -17.75 -9.70
C GLY A 454 -13.36 -18.36 -10.11
N ALA A 455 -13.56 -18.59 -11.41
CA ALA A 455 -14.74 -19.27 -11.91
C ALA A 455 -14.82 -20.73 -11.45
N ALA A 456 -13.69 -21.43 -11.42
CA ALA A 456 -13.62 -22.81 -10.94
C ALA A 456 -13.88 -22.93 -9.42
N GLY A 457 -13.49 -21.93 -8.63
CA GLY A 457 -13.69 -21.93 -7.17
C GLY A 457 -15.11 -21.60 -6.71
N VAL A 458 -15.96 -21.07 -7.59
CA VAL A 458 -17.38 -20.71 -7.33
C VAL A 458 -18.35 -21.70 -8.00
N GLY A 459 -17.83 -22.69 -8.75
CA GLY A 459 -18.60 -23.65 -9.55
C GLY A 459 -19.18 -24.83 -8.79
#